data_AF-A0A519GAK5-F1
#
_entry.id   AF-A0A519GAK5-F1
#
_cell.length_a   1.000
_cell.length_b   1.000
_cell.length_c   1.000
_cell.angle_alpha   90.00
_cell.angle_beta   90.00
_cell.angle_gamma   90.00
#
_symmetry.space_group_name_H-M   'P 1'
#
loop_
_entity.id
_entity.type
_entity.pdbx_description
1 polymer ?
#
loop_
_entity_poly.entity_id
_entity_poly.type
_entity_poly.pdbx_seq_one_letter_code
_entity_poly.pdbx_strand_id
1 'polypeptide(L)'
;MPEPAAEVSLTADDVERLLTTQHPHLRAHVRLVAHGWDNDVFRLGDDLAVRLPRRAAAAQLIEHEQRWLPQLAEALPVAIPAPVAVGVPDAHYPWAWSVVPWFAGTRMLDLEPVERDDFAAPLARTLRALHVPAPSDAPFNPVRGVALRDRDAAVRPRVAAHPVLEARWDEALAAPTWTSAPVWVHGD
;
A
#
# COMPACT_ATOMS: atom_id res chain seq x y z
N MET A 1 -2.65 18.11 -3.92
CA MET A 1 -1.21 18.43 -4.12
C MET A 1 -0.78 17.76 -5.40
N PRO A 2 0.07 18.42 -6.23
CA PRO A 2 0.64 17.75 -7.40
C PRO A 2 1.52 16.58 -6.96
N GLU A 3 1.58 15.56 -7.81
CA GLU A 3 2.48 14.43 -7.65
C GLU A 3 3.94 14.93 -7.55
N PRO A 4 4.73 14.45 -6.57
CA PRO A 4 6.10 14.87 -6.40
C PRO A 4 6.96 14.36 -7.56
N ALA A 5 7.96 15.14 -7.95
CA ALA A 5 8.90 14.72 -8.99
C ALA A 5 9.67 13.46 -8.56
N ALA A 6 9.93 12.58 -9.53
CA ALA A 6 10.84 11.46 -9.35
C ALA A 6 12.28 11.96 -9.14
N GLU A 7 12.98 11.34 -8.20
CA GLU A 7 14.43 11.46 -8.04
C GLU A 7 15.16 10.47 -8.97
N VAL A 8 14.55 9.31 -9.22
CA VAL A 8 15.00 8.31 -10.19
C VAL A 8 13.85 7.96 -11.11
N SER A 9 14.10 7.97 -12.42
CA SER A 9 13.16 7.54 -13.45
C SER A 9 13.73 6.32 -14.15
N LEU A 10 12.97 5.24 -14.19
CA LEU A 10 13.39 3.98 -14.83
C LEU A 10 12.64 3.73 -16.13
N THR A 11 13.31 3.10 -17.08
CA THR A 11 12.70 2.54 -18.29
C THR A 11 12.37 1.05 -18.10
N ALA A 12 11.63 0.46 -19.02
CA ALA A 12 11.40 -0.99 -19.01
C ALA A 12 12.73 -1.75 -19.13
N ASP A 13 13.65 -1.30 -19.98
CA ASP A 13 14.98 -1.89 -20.17
C ASP A 13 15.81 -1.89 -18.88
N ASP A 14 15.73 -0.81 -18.09
CA ASP A 14 16.40 -0.74 -16.78
C ASP A 14 15.87 -1.80 -15.80
N VAL A 15 14.55 -2.02 -15.80
CA VAL A 15 13.88 -3.01 -14.95
C VAL A 15 14.19 -4.43 -15.44
N GLU A 16 14.21 -4.67 -16.74
CA GLU A 16 14.62 -5.96 -17.33
C GLU A 16 16.07 -6.30 -16.99
N ARG A 17 16.96 -5.31 -17.00
CA ARG A 17 18.36 -5.48 -16.55
C ARG A 17 18.43 -5.88 -15.08
N LEU A 18 17.68 -5.21 -14.20
CA LEU A 18 17.61 -5.55 -12.77
C LEU A 18 17.11 -6.98 -12.55
N LEU A 19 15.99 -7.35 -13.20
CA LEU A 19 15.42 -8.69 -13.15
C LEU A 19 16.40 -9.75 -13.66
N THR A 20 17.04 -9.51 -14.81
CA THR A 20 17.99 -10.46 -15.40
C THR A 20 19.21 -10.68 -14.50
N THR A 21 19.66 -9.62 -13.82
CA THR A 21 20.84 -9.65 -12.96
C THR A 21 20.55 -10.38 -11.64
N GLN A 22 19.40 -10.09 -11.02
CA GLN A 22 19.13 -10.51 -9.64
C GLN A 22 18.15 -11.69 -9.54
N HIS A 23 17.18 -11.77 -10.46
CA HIS A 23 16.11 -12.77 -10.47
C HIS A 23 15.94 -13.39 -11.86
N PRO A 24 16.97 -14.07 -12.42
CA PRO A 24 16.99 -14.53 -13.80
C PRO A 24 15.91 -15.57 -14.17
N HIS A 25 15.19 -16.09 -13.18
CA HIS A 25 14.05 -17.00 -13.36
C HIS A 25 12.73 -16.26 -13.63
N LEU A 26 12.63 -14.96 -13.30
CA LEU A 26 11.45 -14.12 -13.50
C LEU A 26 11.49 -13.37 -14.85
N ARG A 27 11.68 -14.11 -15.94
CA ARG A 27 11.75 -13.53 -17.30
C ARG A 27 10.36 -13.41 -17.91
N ALA A 28 9.89 -12.18 -18.08
CA ALA A 28 8.68 -11.87 -18.83
C ALA A 28 8.75 -10.44 -19.39
N HIS A 29 7.81 -10.09 -20.26
CA HIS A 29 7.71 -8.75 -20.83
C HIS A 29 7.44 -7.72 -19.73
N VAL A 30 8.25 -6.66 -19.69
CA VAL A 30 8.12 -5.56 -18.74
C VAL A 30 7.44 -4.37 -19.40
N ARG A 31 6.46 -3.77 -18.72
CA ARG A 31 5.86 -2.51 -19.16
C ARG A 31 5.53 -1.59 -18.00
N LEU A 32 5.80 -0.30 -18.16
CA LEU A 32 5.34 0.70 -17.20
C LEU A 32 3.81 0.73 -17.17
N VAL A 33 3.23 0.80 -15.96
CA VAL A 33 1.77 0.85 -15.75
C VAL A 33 1.36 2.14 -15.06
N ALA A 34 2.12 2.56 -14.06
CA ALA A 34 1.78 3.72 -13.27
C ALA A 34 3.02 4.36 -12.66
N HIS A 35 2.98 5.68 -12.57
CA HIS A 35 3.79 6.46 -11.65
C HIS A 35 2.95 6.69 -10.40
N GLY A 36 3.39 6.10 -9.28
CA GLY A 36 2.82 6.37 -7.97
C GLY A 36 3.48 7.58 -7.32
N TRP A 37 2.96 7.96 -6.15
CA TRP A 37 3.56 9.01 -5.32
C TRP A 37 4.98 8.65 -4.83
N ASP A 38 5.19 7.35 -4.59
CA ASP A 38 6.38 6.80 -3.96
C ASP A 38 7.13 5.79 -4.84
N ASN A 39 6.41 5.04 -5.68
CA ASN A 39 6.96 3.96 -6.49
C ASN A 39 6.53 4.08 -7.95
N ASP A 40 7.45 3.75 -8.86
CA ASP A 40 7.08 3.33 -10.21
C ASP A 40 6.62 1.87 -10.18
N VAL A 41 5.56 1.59 -10.94
CA VAL A 41 4.98 0.23 -11.02
C VAL A 41 5.03 -0.25 -12.47
N PHE A 42 5.76 -1.34 -12.67
CA PHE A 42 5.86 -2.04 -13.94
C PHE A 42 5.09 -3.35 -13.86
N ARG A 43 4.39 -3.74 -14.92
CA ARG A 43 3.87 -5.09 -15.06
C ARG A 43 4.99 -6.00 -15.55
N LEU A 44 5.03 -7.21 -15.01
CA LEU A 44 5.94 -8.28 -15.40
C LEU A 44 5.10 -9.49 -15.83
N GLY A 45 4.97 -9.68 -17.14
CA GLY A 45 4.04 -10.67 -17.69
C GLY A 45 2.58 -10.34 -17.35
N ASP A 46 1.81 -11.36 -16.98
CA ASP A 46 0.39 -11.21 -16.66
C ASP A 46 0.07 -11.18 -15.16
N ASP A 47 0.88 -11.86 -14.36
CA ASP A 47 0.57 -12.19 -12.97
C ASP A 47 1.45 -11.46 -11.95
N LEU A 48 2.42 -10.65 -12.39
CA LEU A 48 3.38 -9.98 -11.51
C LEU A 48 3.51 -8.49 -11.79
N ALA A 49 3.96 -7.76 -10.77
CA ALA A 49 4.31 -6.36 -10.82
C ALA A 49 5.69 -6.14 -10.18
N VAL A 50 6.47 -5.21 -10.73
CA VAL A 50 7.69 -4.71 -10.11
C VAL A 50 7.39 -3.33 -9.51
N ARG A 51 7.63 -3.17 -8.21
CA ARG A 51 7.51 -1.92 -7.46
C ARG A 51 8.91 -1.41 -7.16
N LEU A 52 9.23 -0.24 -7.70
CA LEU A 52 10.52 0.41 -7.53
C LEU A 52 10.29 1.79 -6.90
N PRO A 53 10.82 2.07 -5.70
CA PRO A 53 10.89 3.43 -5.19
C PRO A 53 11.41 4.39 -6.26
N ARG A 54 10.77 5.56 -6.37
CA ARG A 54 11.21 6.63 -7.28
C ARG A 54 11.74 7.86 -6.53
N ARG A 55 11.71 7.79 -5.19
CA ARG A 55 12.13 8.83 -4.24
C ARG A 55 12.80 8.18 -3.03
N ALA A 56 13.83 8.81 -2.47
CA ALA A 56 14.53 8.30 -1.29
C ALA A 56 13.59 8.14 -0.08
N ALA A 57 12.60 9.01 0.05
CA ALA A 57 11.58 8.92 1.10
C ALA A 57 10.76 7.61 1.06
N ALA A 58 10.67 6.96 -0.10
CA ALA A 58 9.95 5.71 -0.30
C ALA A 58 10.84 4.46 -0.12
N ALA A 59 12.16 4.61 -0.11
CA ALA A 59 13.10 3.50 -0.04
C ALA A 59 12.92 2.67 1.24
N GLN A 60 12.71 3.32 2.37
CA GLN A 60 12.46 2.59 3.62
C GLN A 60 11.05 1.97 3.65
N LEU A 61 10.08 2.55 2.94
CA LEU A 61 8.71 2.04 2.90
C LEU A 61 8.64 0.70 2.17
N ILE A 62 9.38 0.52 1.07
CA ILE A 62 9.40 -0.77 0.37
C ILE A 62 10.06 -1.87 1.22
N GLU A 63 11.08 -1.54 2.02
CA GLU A 63 11.70 -2.50 2.94
C GLU A 63 10.74 -2.92 4.07
N HIS A 64 9.91 -1.99 4.57
CA HIS A 64 8.82 -2.32 5.49
C HIS A 64 7.78 -3.25 4.83
N GLU A 65 7.38 -2.97 3.59
CA GLU A 65 6.48 -3.84 2.81
C GLU A 65 7.06 -5.26 2.69
N GLN A 66 8.34 -5.38 2.33
CA GLN A 66 9.05 -6.65 2.16
C GLN A 66 9.10 -7.48 3.43
N ARG A 67 9.28 -6.83 4.58
CA ARG A 67 9.33 -7.51 5.87
C ARG A 67 7.96 -7.98 6.35
N TRP A 68 6.94 -7.13 6.24
CA TRP A 68 5.69 -7.31 6.97
C TRP A 68 4.55 -7.89 6.14
N LEU A 69 4.49 -7.63 4.83
CA LEU A 69 3.40 -8.15 3.99
C LEU A 69 3.35 -9.68 3.93
N PRO A 70 4.47 -10.45 3.89
CA PRO A 70 4.39 -11.92 3.91
C PRO A 70 3.69 -12.46 5.16
N GLN A 71 4.01 -11.89 6.34
CA GLN A 71 3.39 -12.28 7.61
C GLN A 71 1.90 -11.92 7.67
N LEU A 72 1.55 -10.72 7.18
CA LEU A 72 0.16 -10.28 7.13
C LEU A 72 -0.66 -11.11 6.13
N ALA A 73 -0.06 -11.57 5.03
CA ALA A 73 -0.76 -12.35 4.00
C ALA A 73 -1.24 -13.70 4.52
N GLU A 74 -0.56 -14.27 5.52
CA GLU A 74 -0.98 -15.53 6.18
C GLU A 74 -2.23 -15.37 7.04
N ALA A 75 -2.48 -14.16 7.56
CA ALA A 75 -3.57 -13.89 8.50
C ALA A 75 -4.79 -13.20 7.85
N LEU A 76 -4.61 -12.52 6.71
CA LEU A 76 -5.67 -11.74 6.09
C LEU A 76 -6.61 -12.62 5.24
N PRO A 77 -7.93 -12.34 5.26
CA PRO A 77 -8.92 -13.11 4.48
C PRO A 77 -8.94 -12.73 2.99
N VAL A 78 -8.01 -11.89 2.55
CA VAL A 78 -7.89 -11.41 1.17
C VAL A 78 -6.42 -11.42 0.76
N ALA A 79 -6.17 -11.67 -0.53
CA ALA A 79 -4.82 -11.59 -1.07
C ALA A 79 -4.29 -10.15 -1.03
N ILE A 80 -3.02 -10.01 -0.64
CA ILE A 80 -2.29 -8.73 -0.59
C ILE A 80 -0.95 -8.87 -1.34
N PRO A 81 -0.29 -7.78 -1.75
CA PRO A 81 0.91 -7.84 -2.59
C PRO A 81 2.17 -8.21 -1.78
N ALA A 82 2.15 -9.35 -1.09
CA ALA A 82 3.34 -9.90 -0.43
C ALA A 82 4.41 -10.20 -1.50
N PRO A 83 5.67 -9.73 -1.32
CA PRO A 83 6.69 -9.94 -2.34
C PRO A 83 7.01 -11.41 -2.59
N VAL A 84 7.07 -11.77 -3.88
CA VAL A 84 7.56 -13.08 -4.35
C VAL A 84 9.05 -13.07 -4.62
N ALA A 85 9.62 -11.90 -4.85
CA ALA A 85 11.06 -11.68 -4.92
C ALA A 85 11.41 -10.27 -4.46
N VAL A 86 12.61 -10.12 -3.89
CA VAL A 86 13.15 -8.86 -3.41
C VAL A 86 14.46 -8.59 -4.13
N GLY A 87 14.58 -7.41 -4.72
CA GLY A 87 15.82 -6.93 -5.28
C GLY A 87 16.54 -5.96 -4.36
N VAL A 88 17.86 -5.88 -4.54
CA VAL A 88 18.78 -5.06 -3.78
C VAL A 88 19.31 -3.89 -4.63
N PRO A 89 19.81 -2.81 -4.01
CA PRO A 89 20.52 -1.74 -4.71
C PRO A 89 21.67 -2.26 -5.56
N ASP A 90 21.94 -1.59 -6.68
CA ASP A 90 23.10 -1.81 -7.53
C ASP A 90 23.71 -0.49 -8.04
N ALA A 91 24.71 -0.58 -8.92
CA ALA A 91 25.42 0.58 -9.46
C ALA A 91 24.53 1.57 -10.25
N HIS A 92 23.35 1.15 -10.70
CA HIS A 92 22.44 1.95 -11.52
C HIS A 92 21.08 2.21 -10.84
N TYR A 93 20.79 1.54 -9.72
CA TYR A 93 19.58 1.75 -8.95
C TYR A 93 19.84 1.73 -7.43
N PRO A 94 19.56 2.81 -6.68
CA PRO A 94 20.09 2.98 -5.32
C PRO A 94 19.25 2.33 -4.20
N TRP A 95 18.07 1.76 -4.50
CA TRP A 95 17.13 1.31 -3.47
C TRP A 95 16.78 -0.17 -3.60
N ALA A 96 16.27 -0.75 -2.52
CA ALA A 96 15.60 -2.05 -2.59
C ALA A 96 14.33 -1.94 -3.46
N TRP A 97 13.88 -3.07 -4.01
CA TRP A 97 12.67 -3.12 -4.84
C TRP A 97 12.00 -4.48 -4.73
N SER A 98 10.73 -4.58 -5.13
CA SER A 98 9.93 -5.80 -4.93
C SER A 98 9.30 -6.27 -6.23
N VAL A 99 9.28 -7.59 -6.44
CA VAL A 99 8.32 -8.23 -7.34
C VAL A 99 7.17 -8.75 -6.51
N VAL A 100 5.95 -8.35 -6.85
CA VAL A 100 4.72 -8.70 -6.12
C VAL A 100 3.69 -9.31 -7.07
N PRO A 101 2.69 -10.06 -6.58
CA PRO A 101 1.56 -10.49 -7.38
C PRO A 101 0.81 -9.29 -8.00
N TRP A 102 0.41 -9.44 -9.25
CA TRP A 102 -0.52 -8.56 -9.93
C TRP A 102 -1.94 -9.09 -9.73
N PHE A 103 -2.81 -8.28 -9.11
CA PHE A 103 -4.21 -8.63 -8.96
C PHE A 103 -5.02 -8.00 -10.09
N ALA A 104 -5.52 -8.85 -10.99
CA ALA A 104 -6.51 -8.41 -11.96
C ALA A 104 -7.81 -8.04 -11.23
N GLY A 105 -8.34 -6.86 -11.51
CA GLY A 105 -9.57 -6.38 -10.89
C GLY A 105 -9.97 -4.99 -11.37
N THR A 106 -11.16 -4.58 -10.96
CA THR A 106 -11.71 -3.25 -11.23
C THR A 106 -11.55 -2.39 -9.98
N ARG A 107 -11.18 -1.11 -10.14
CA ARG A 107 -11.09 -0.21 -8.99
C ARG A 107 -12.49 0.01 -8.45
N MET A 108 -12.64 -0.02 -7.12
CA MET A 108 -13.93 0.25 -6.47
C MET A 108 -14.55 1.60 -6.86
N LEU A 109 -13.71 2.59 -7.20
CA LEU A 109 -14.15 3.91 -7.65
C LEU A 109 -14.78 3.91 -9.06
N ASP A 110 -14.54 2.86 -9.85
CA ASP A 110 -15.10 2.70 -11.21
C ASP A 110 -16.42 1.92 -11.20
N LEU A 111 -16.82 1.35 -10.06
CA LEU A 111 -18.09 0.63 -9.90
C LEU A 111 -19.24 1.58 -9.57
N GLU A 112 -20.47 1.22 -9.92
CA GLU A 112 -21.67 1.95 -9.49
C GLU A 112 -21.86 1.85 -7.97
N PRO A 113 -22.45 2.86 -7.29
CA PRO A 113 -22.62 2.83 -5.84
C PRO A 113 -23.29 1.55 -5.31
N VAL A 114 -24.30 1.04 -6.01
CA VAL A 114 -25.02 -0.19 -5.63
C VAL A 114 -24.12 -1.44 -5.64
N GLU A 115 -23.14 -1.49 -6.54
CA GLU A 115 -22.19 -2.60 -6.63
C GLU A 115 -21.15 -2.54 -5.49
N ARG A 116 -20.94 -1.35 -4.90
CA ARG A 116 -19.98 -1.16 -3.80
C ARG A 116 -20.54 -1.65 -2.46
N ASP A 117 -21.85 -1.74 -2.30
CA ASP A 117 -22.51 -2.15 -1.05
C ASP A 117 -22.09 -3.57 -0.64
N ASP A 118 -21.89 -4.46 -1.60
CA ASP A 118 -21.45 -5.84 -1.37
C ASP A 118 -20.04 -5.95 -0.76
N PHE A 119 -19.23 -4.88 -0.83
CA PHE A 119 -17.86 -4.84 -0.30
C PHE A 119 -17.77 -4.34 1.14
N ALA A 120 -18.83 -3.76 1.70
CA ALA A 120 -18.81 -3.22 3.06
C ALA A 120 -18.47 -4.31 4.10
N ALA A 121 -19.15 -5.45 4.02
CA ALA A 121 -18.92 -6.56 4.96
C ALA A 121 -17.55 -7.24 4.75
N PRO A 122 -17.09 -7.56 3.52
CA PRO A 122 -15.72 -8.00 3.26
C PRO A 122 -14.66 -7.02 3.79
N LEU A 123 -14.79 -5.72 3.52
CA LEU A 123 -13.83 -4.72 3.98
C LEU A 123 -13.77 -4.67 5.51
N ALA A 124 -14.92 -4.69 6.19
CA ALA A 124 -14.97 -4.73 7.65
C ALA A 124 -14.31 -5.98 8.23
N ARG A 125 -14.49 -7.16 7.60
CA ARG A 125 -13.81 -8.40 8.02
C ARG A 125 -12.30 -8.31 7.82
N THR A 126 -11.84 -7.78 6.69
CA THR A 126 -10.41 -7.59 6.42
C THR A 126 -9.77 -6.63 7.42
N LEU A 127 -10.39 -5.48 7.70
CA LEU A 127 -9.89 -4.52 8.68
C LEU A 127 -9.86 -5.10 10.10
N ARG A 128 -10.86 -5.91 10.49
CA ARG A 128 -10.83 -6.62 11.77
C ARG A 128 -9.71 -7.65 11.86
N ALA A 129 -9.45 -8.38 10.78
CA ALA A 129 -8.33 -9.32 10.70
C ALA A 129 -6.97 -8.61 10.71
N LEU A 130 -6.90 -7.40 10.15
CA LEU A 130 -5.71 -6.56 10.19
C LEU A 130 -5.46 -5.99 11.60
N HIS A 131 -6.49 -5.48 12.28
CA HIS A 131 -6.36 -4.73 13.55
C HIS A 131 -6.08 -5.63 14.77
N VAL A 132 -4.99 -6.40 14.69
CA VAL A 132 -4.43 -7.23 15.76
C VAL A 132 -3.13 -6.60 16.29
N PRO A 133 -2.67 -6.95 17.50
CA PRO A 133 -1.43 -6.41 18.06
C PRO A 133 -0.25 -6.54 17.09
N ALA A 134 0.43 -5.42 16.83
CA ALA A 134 1.63 -5.41 16.01
C ALA A 134 2.86 -5.75 16.86
N PRO A 135 3.89 -6.42 16.29
CA PRO A 135 5.19 -6.57 16.93
C PRO A 135 5.78 -5.23 17.35
N SER A 136 6.58 -5.22 18.41
CA SER A 136 7.15 -3.98 18.97
C SER A 136 8.08 -3.22 18.02
N ASP A 137 8.60 -3.91 17.00
CA ASP A 137 9.47 -3.36 15.97
C ASP A 137 8.75 -3.13 14.63
N ALA A 138 7.42 -3.22 14.61
CA ALA A 138 6.61 -2.74 13.49
C ALA A 138 6.79 -1.23 13.29
N PRO A 139 6.82 -0.75 12.03
CA PRO A 139 6.99 0.67 11.75
C PRO A 139 5.79 1.48 12.27
N PHE A 140 6.08 2.59 12.93
CA PHE A 140 5.05 3.53 13.34
C PHE A 140 4.68 4.46 12.19
N ASN A 141 3.38 4.60 11.91
CA ASN A 141 2.88 5.56 10.93
C ASN A 141 2.52 6.89 11.64
N PRO A 142 3.29 7.97 11.48
CA PRO A 142 3.07 9.23 12.19
C PRO A 142 1.90 10.05 11.63
N VAL A 143 1.20 9.55 10.61
CA VAL A 143 0.09 10.27 9.95
C VAL A 143 -1.24 9.56 10.14
N ARG A 144 -1.27 8.22 10.12
CA ARG A 144 -2.50 7.41 10.27
C ARG A 144 -2.54 6.61 11.58
N GLY A 145 -1.39 6.40 12.23
CA GLY A 145 -1.29 5.80 13.56
C GLY A 145 -1.43 6.80 14.72
N VAL A 146 -2.06 7.94 14.47
CA VAL A 146 -2.24 9.04 15.43
C VAL A 146 -3.67 9.06 15.98
N ALA A 147 -3.94 9.92 16.97
CA ALA A 147 -5.30 10.04 17.50
C ALA A 147 -6.25 10.53 16.39
N LEU A 148 -7.46 9.96 16.34
CA LEU A 148 -8.43 10.28 15.27
C LEU A 148 -8.76 11.79 15.22
N ARG A 149 -8.76 12.46 16.38
CA ARG A 149 -8.94 13.92 16.50
C ARG A 149 -7.92 14.72 15.67
N ASP A 150 -6.70 14.21 15.51
CA ASP A 150 -5.64 14.87 14.75
C ASP A 150 -5.92 14.80 13.24
N ARG A 151 -6.86 13.96 12.82
CA ARG A 151 -7.32 13.80 11.44
C ARG A 151 -8.59 14.59 11.14
N ASP A 152 -9.25 15.16 12.14
CA ASP A 152 -10.56 15.80 11.99
C ASP A 152 -10.52 16.93 10.95
N ALA A 153 -9.57 17.86 11.06
CA ALA A 153 -9.43 18.97 10.11
C ALA A 153 -9.26 18.51 8.65
N ALA A 154 -8.62 17.35 8.43
CA ALA A 154 -8.39 16.82 7.08
C ALA A 154 -9.58 16.01 6.53
N VAL A 155 -10.37 15.37 7.40
CA VAL A 155 -11.46 14.46 7.03
C VAL A 155 -12.83 15.16 7.06
N ARG A 156 -13.08 16.05 8.03
CA ARG A 156 -14.35 16.77 8.22
C ARG A 156 -14.89 17.37 6.91
N PRO A 157 -14.11 18.11 6.10
CA PRO A 157 -14.64 18.67 4.86
C PRO A 157 -15.06 17.62 3.83
N ARG A 158 -14.50 16.40 3.89
CA ARG A 158 -14.80 15.30 2.96
C ARG A 158 -16.09 14.57 3.31
N VAL A 159 -16.49 14.59 4.58
CA VAL A 159 -17.71 13.93 5.07
C VAL A 159 -18.89 14.87 5.27
N ALA A 160 -18.64 16.20 5.34
CA ALA A 160 -19.67 17.22 5.60
C ALA A 160 -20.81 17.25 4.57
N ALA A 161 -20.57 16.79 3.33
CA ALA A 161 -21.62 16.70 2.31
C ALA A 161 -22.61 15.54 2.55
N HIS A 162 -22.33 14.67 3.52
CA HIS A 162 -23.07 13.43 3.78
C HIS A 162 -23.44 13.33 5.26
N PRO A 163 -24.67 13.73 5.67
CA PRO A 163 -25.06 13.77 7.08
C PRO A 163 -24.88 12.44 7.83
N VAL A 164 -25.07 11.32 7.14
CA VAL A 164 -24.85 9.98 7.70
C VAL A 164 -23.37 9.74 8.03
N LEU A 165 -22.46 10.15 7.14
CA LEU A 165 -21.01 10.02 7.38
C LEU A 165 -20.53 11.02 8.43
N GLU A 166 -21.12 12.21 8.44
CA GLU A 166 -20.83 13.24 9.44
C GLU A 166 -21.14 12.74 10.85
N ALA A 167 -22.34 12.18 11.06
CA ALA A 167 -22.75 11.59 12.33
C ALA A 167 -21.84 10.42 12.76
N ARG A 168 -21.44 9.54 11.82
CA ARG A 168 -20.52 8.44 12.12
C ARG A 168 -19.11 8.91 12.45
N TRP A 169 -18.66 10.00 11.83
CA TRP A 169 -17.39 10.62 12.16
C TRP A 169 -17.40 11.22 13.56
N ASP A 170 -18.48 11.90 13.95
CA ASP A 170 -18.64 12.47 15.30
C ASP A 170 -18.68 11.37 16.37
N GLU A 171 -19.37 10.26 16.10
CA GLU A 171 -19.36 9.07 16.96
C GLU A 171 -17.95 8.49 17.11
N ALA A 172 -17.20 8.38 16.02
CA ALA A 172 -15.82 7.89 16.05
C ALA A 172 -14.87 8.83 16.82
N LEU A 173 -15.06 10.15 16.73
CA LEU A 173 -14.29 11.14 17.49
C LEU A 173 -14.61 11.12 18.99
N ALA A 174 -15.85 10.79 19.35
CA ALA A 174 -16.28 10.65 20.74
C ALA A 174 -15.80 9.35 21.39
N ALA A 175 -15.33 8.38 20.60
CA ALA A 175 -14.80 7.12 21.11
C ALA A 175 -13.54 7.36 21.99
N PRO A 176 -13.32 6.54 23.03
CA PRO A 176 -12.11 6.62 23.84
C PRO A 176 -10.86 6.50 23.00
N THR A 177 -9.82 7.24 23.35
CA THR A 177 -8.49 7.07 22.75
C THR A 177 -7.99 5.66 23.02
N TRP A 178 -7.36 5.05 22.02
CA TRP A 178 -6.75 3.73 22.17
C TRP A 178 -5.65 3.74 23.25
N THR A 179 -5.80 2.89 24.27
CA THR A 179 -4.86 2.77 25.41
C THR A 179 -4.21 1.38 25.49
N SER A 180 -4.52 0.49 24.56
CA SER A 180 -3.98 -0.88 24.51
C SER A 180 -2.71 -0.95 23.64
N ALA A 181 -2.16 -2.16 23.49
CA ALA A 181 -1.01 -2.39 22.62
C ALA A 181 -1.25 -1.84 21.19
N PRO A 182 -0.23 -1.28 20.52
CA PRO A 182 -0.34 -0.88 19.12
C PRO A 182 -0.81 -2.04 18.25
N VAL A 183 -1.66 -1.73 17.27
CA VAL A 183 -2.19 -2.69 16.30
C VAL A 183 -1.74 -2.32 14.90
N TRP A 184 -1.76 -3.28 13.98
CA TRP A 184 -1.61 -2.95 12.56
C TRP A 184 -2.75 -2.07 12.09
N VAL A 185 -2.44 -1.09 11.25
CA VAL A 185 -3.42 -0.19 10.63
C VAL A 185 -3.13 -0.07 9.14
N HIS A 186 -4.19 0.12 8.35
CA HIS A 186 -4.04 0.46 6.94
C HIS A 186 -3.66 1.94 6.81
N GLY A 187 -2.51 2.21 6.18
CA GLY A 187 -1.97 3.55 5.98
C GLY A 187 -1.84 3.91 4.50
N ASP A 188 -2.95 4.35 3.90
CA ASP A 188 -2.97 5.21 2.70
C ASP A 188 -2.58 6.64 3.08
#